data_AF-A0A1F8NV88-F1
#
_entry.id   AF-A0A1F8NV88-F1
#
_cell.length_a   1.000
_cell.length_b   1.000
_cell.length_c   1.000
_cell.angle_alpha   90.00
_cell.angle_beta   90.00
_cell.angle_gamma   90.00
#
_symmetry.space_group_name_H-M   'P 1'
#
loop_
_entity.id
_entity.type
_entity.pdbx_description
1 polymer ?
#
loop_
_entity_poly.entity_id
_entity_poly.type
_entity_poly.pdbx_seq_one_letter_code
_entity_poly.pdbx_strand_id
1 'polypeptide(L)'
;MNSQVSSDERLMAALAHASVVLSGPGILVGVLIWLTQREKAAYASRQGLQAAVYQLLGMVVFVALWVVWGIFYAITTIPMIREPERYQDGPPPIFWAGIISMALPLLLMVAWGLYGLWGALKCYSGQEFRYAILGKRLLG
;
A
#
# COMPACT_ATOMS: atom_id res chain seq x y z
N MET A 1 -14.90 -30.27 -1.76
CA MET A 1 -14.62 -30.33 -3.21
C MET A 1 -13.27 -29.69 -3.47
N ASN A 2 -12.27 -30.46 -3.91
CA ASN A 2 -11.02 -29.89 -4.44
C ASN A 2 -11.26 -29.59 -5.94
N SER A 3 -11.96 -28.51 -6.23
CA SER A 3 -11.88 -27.90 -7.57
C SER A 3 -10.53 -27.19 -7.63
N GLN A 4 -9.61 -27.65 -8.47
CA GLN A 4 -8.42 -26.86 -8.80
C GLN A 4 -8.88 -25.45 -9.18
N VAL A 5 -8.29 -24.43 -8.54
CA VAL A 5 -8.59 -23.02 -8.84
C VAL A 5 -8.34 -22.78 -10.33
N SER A 6 -9.37 -22.31 -11.04
CA SER A 6 -9.29 -22.10 -12.49
C SER A 6 -8.26 -21.03 -12.85
N SER A 7 -7.75 -21.07 -14.08
CA SER A 7 -6.82 -20.05 -14.60
C SER A 7 -7.38 -18.64 -14.47
N ASP A 8 -8.66 -18.45 -14.75
CA ASP A 8 -9.33 -17.15 -14.67
C ASP A 8 -9.44 -16.65 -13.24
N GLU A 9 -9.73 -17.54 -12.28
CA GLU A 9 -9.76 -17.19 -10.86
C GLU A 9 -8.38 -16.78 -10.34
N ARG A 10 -7.33 -17.49 -10.76
CA ARG A 10 -5.93 -17.13 -10.43
C ARG A 10 -5.54 -15.78 -11.02
N LEU A 11 -5.92 -15.52 -12.28
CA LEU A 11 -5.63 -14.27 -12.95
C LEU A 11 -6.35 -13.10 -12.25
N MET A 12 -7.63 -13.24 -11.94
CA MET A 12 -8.39 -12.21 -11.21
C MET A 12 -7.77 -11.94 -9.83
N ALA A 13 -7.45 -12.98 -9.07
CA ALA A 13 -6.77 -12.80 -7.79
C ALA A 13 -5.41 -12.10 -7.95
N ALA A 14 -4.61 -12.49 -8.95
CA ALA A 14 -3.32 -11.86 -9.23
C ALA A 14 -3.48 -10.37 -9.61
N LEU A 15 -4.45 -10.03 -10.46
CA LEU A 15 -4.75 -8.65 -10.85
C LEU A 15 -5.18 -7.80 -9.65
N ALA A 16 -5.97 -8.35 -8.74
CA ALA A 16 -6.38 -7.66 -7.53
C ALA A 16 -5.15 -7.21 -6.70
N HIS A 17 -4.18 -8.10 -6.49
CA HIS A 17 -2.96 -7.76 -5.76
C HIS A 17 -1.98 -6.91 -6.57
N ALA A 18 -1.84 -7.17 -7.87
CA ALA A 18 -0.93 -6.44 -8.76
C ALA A 18 -1.34 -4.97 -8.89
N SER A 19 -2.62 -4.65 -8.70
CA SER A 19 -3.14 -3.29 -8.73
C SER A 19 -2.51 -2.35 -7.68
N VAL A 20 -1.76 -2.89 -6.70
CA VAL A 20 -0.99 -2.10 -5.71
C VAL A 20 -0.06 -1.07 -6.36
N VAL A 21 0.42 -1.34 -7.57
CA VAL A 21 1.29 -0.40 -8.32
C VAL A 21 0.57 0.86 -8.77
N LEU A 22 -0.76 0.82 -8.86
CA LEU A 22 -1.59 1.97 -9.23
C LEU A 22 -1.80 2.93 -8.05
N SER A 23 -1.32 2.58 -6.85
CA SER A 23 -1.63 3.31 -5.61
C SER A 23 -3.16 3.42 -5.41
N GLY A 24 -3.68 4.46 -4.74
CA GLY A 24 -5.10 4.61 -4.37
C GLY A 24 -6.14 3.95 -5.29
N PRO A 25 -6.16 4.21 -6.62
CA PRO A 25 -7.05 3.55 -7.58
C PRO A 25 -7.02 2.02 -7.60
N GLY A 26 -5.90 1.38 -7.26
CA GLY A 26 -5.76 -0.07 -7.16
C GLY A 26 -6.71 -0.72 -6.16
N ILE A 27 -7.13 0.02 -5.11
CA ILE A 27 -8.16 -0.45 -4.16
C ILE A 27 -9.44 -0.82 -4.92
N LEU A 28 -9.82 -0.02 -5.92
CA LEU A 28 -11.04 -0.23 -6.70
C LEU A 28 -10.97 -1.53 -7.50
N VAL A 29 -9.80 -1.93 -7.99
CA VAL A 29 -9.63 -3.21 -8.71
C VAL A 29 -9.99 -4.38 -7.80
N GLY A 30 -9.46 -4.40 -6.57
CA GLY A 30 -9.80 -5.42 -5.58
C GLY A 30 -11.28 -5.44 -5.21
N VAL A 31 -11.90 -4.27 -5.02
CA VAL A 31 -13.33 -4.13 -4.72
C VAL A 31 -14.19 -4.63 -5.88
N LEU A 32 -13.87 -4.24 -7.11
CA LEU A 32 -14.61 -4.66 -8.31
C LEU A 32 -14.52 -6.18 -8.49
N ILE A 33 -13.35 -6.77 -8.30
CA ILE A 33 -13.16 -8.23 -8.38
C ILE A 33 -13.95 -8.93 -7.27
N TRP A 34 -13.92 -8.41 -6.05
CA TRP A 34 -14.71 -8.95 -4.95
C TRP A 34 -16.21 -8.94 -5.27
N LEU A 35 -16.75 -7.79 -5.70
CA LEU A 35 -18.18 -7.64 -6.01
C LEU A 35 -18.64 -8.50 -7.19
N THR A 36 -17.85 -8.53 -8.27
CA THR A 36 -18.23 -9.24 -9.50
C THR A 36 -18.04 -10.76 -9.40
N GLN A 37 -17.16 -11.23 -8.52
CA GLN A 37 -16.84 -12.65 -8.36
C GLN A 37 -17.46 -13.30 -7.10
N ARG A 38 -18.11 -12.54 -6.21
CA ARG A 38 -18.64 -13.06 -4.94
C ARG A 38 -19.56 -14.28 -5.05
N GLU A 39 -20.34 -14.36 -6.14
CA GLU A 39 -21.29 -15.45 -6.40
C GLU A 39 -20.76 -16.48 -7.42
N LYS A 40 -19.62 -16.19 -8.07
CA LYS A 40 -19.08 -17.00 -9.18
C LYS A 40 -17.84 -17.79 -8.78
N ALA A 41 -16.96 -17.16 -8.01
CA ALA A 41 -15.64 -17.67 -7.69
C ALA A 41 -15.20 -17.25 -6.29
N ALA A 42 -15.39 -18.15 -5.32
CA ALA A 42 -15.08 -17.90 -3.93
C ALA A 42 -13.60 -17.58 -3.68
N TYR A 43 -12.67 -18.15 -4.46
CA TYR A 43 -11.24 -17.84 -4.33
C TYR A 43 -10.92 -16.41 -4.81
N ALA A 44 -11.31 -16.07 -6.04
CA ALA A 44 -11.06 -14.75 -6.61
C ALA A 44 -11.72 -13.63 -5.79
N SER A 45 -12.95 -13.86 -5.30
CA SER A 45 -13.66 -12.90 -4.47
C SER A 45 -12.94 -12.63 -3.15
N ARG A 46 -12.51 -13.68 -2.44
CA ARG A 46 -11.76 -13.55 -1.18
C ARG A 46 -10.42 -12.84 -1.37
N GLN A 47 -9.67 -13.17 -2.42
CA GLN A 47 -8.40 -12.48 -2.72
C GLN A 47 -8.62 -11.01 -3.14
N GLY A 48 -9.70 -10.72 -3.88
CA GLY A 48 -10.12 -9.37 -4.21
C GLY A 48 -10.35 -8.50 -2.97
N LEU A 49 -11.14 -9.00 -2.01
CA LEU A 49 -11.39 -8.30 -0.75
C LEU A 49 -10.11 -8.13 0.07
N GLN A 50 -9.29 -9.19 0.14
CA GLN A 50 -8.03 -9.16 0.87
C GLN A 50 -7.07 -8.09 0.30
N ALA A 51 -6.94 -8.01 -1.03
CA ALA A 51 -6.15 -6.99 -1.71
C ALA A 51 -6.71 -5.57 -1.52
N ALA A 52 -8.04 -5.40 -1.56
CA ALA A 52 -8.67 -4.11 -1.31
C ALA A 52 -8.39 -3.61 0.12
N VAL A 53 -8.56 -4.47 1.13
CA VAL A 53 -8.28 -4.11 2.53
C VAL A 53 -6.80 -3.80 2.74
N TYR A 54 -5.89 -4.60 2.17
CA TYR A 54 -4.46 -4.34 2.23
C TYR A 54 -4.10 -2.96 1.66
N GLN A 55 -4.56 -2.64 0.46
CA GLN A 55 -4.27 -1.36 -0.19
C GLN A 55 -4.90 -0.18 0.57
N LEU A 56 -6.11 -0.36 1.14
CA LEU A 56 -6.75 0.65 1.97
C LEU A 56 -5.96 0.94 3.25
N LEU A 57 -5.49 -0.09 3.96
CA LEU A 57 -4.63 0.08 5.13
C LEU A 57 -3.33 0.78 4.77
N GLY A 58 -2.70 0.39 3.66
CA GLY A 58 -1.51 1.06 3.14
C GLY A 58 -1.78 2.55 2.89
N MET A 59 -2.88 2.88 2.23
CA MET A 59 -3.28 4.28 1.96
C MET A 59 -3.40 5.10 3.25
N VAL A 60 -4.08 4.56 4.27
CA VAL A 60 -4.23 5.25 5.57
C VAL A 60 -2.86 5.48 6.23
N VAL A 61 -2.00 4.47 6.25
CA VAL A 61 -0.65 4.57 6.82
C VAL A 61 0.20 5.59 6.05
N PHE A 62 0.19 5.57 4.73
CA PHE A 62 0.98 6.50 3.92
C PHE A 62 0.49 7.94 4.07
N VAL A 63 -0.82 8.17 4.07
CA VAL A 63 -1.37 9.52 4.32
C VAL A 63 -0.92 10.02 5.69
N ALA A 64 -1.00 9.19 6.74
CA ALA A 64 -0.55 9.57 8.07
C ALA A 64 0.95 9.91 8.09
N LEU A 65 1.80 9.07 7.48
CA LEU A 65 3.25 9.32 7.42
C LEU A 65 3.60 10.59 6.64
N TRP A 66 2.93 10.84 5.51
CA TRP A 66 3.13 12.05 4.72
C TRP A 66 2.67 13.31 5.46
N VAL A 67 1.57 13.24 6.20
CA VAL A 67 1.11 14.36 7.06
C VAL A 67 2.11 14.64 8.18
N VAL A 68 2.57 13.60 8.89
CA VAL A 68 3.56 13.75 9.97
C VAL A 68 4.87 14.34 9.43
N TRP A 69 5.36 13.82 8.30
CA TRP A 69 6.55 14.34 7.64
C TRP A 69 6.36 15.79 7.18
N GLY A 70 5.21 16.12 6.59
CA GLY A 70 4.89 17.47 6.14
C GLY A 70 4.83 18.49 7.26
N ILE A 71 4.27 18.12 8.44
CA ILE A 71 4.29 18.96 9.64
C ILE A 71 5.72 19.20 10.10
N PHE A 72 6.53 18.14 10.20
CA PHE A 72 7.92 18.24 10.61
C PHE A 72 8.72 19.16 9.67
N TYR A 73 8.57 18.96 8.36
CA TYR A 73 9.20 19.78 7.33
C TYR A 73 8.73 21.24 7.37
N ALA A 74 7.45 21.50 7.63
CA ALA A 74 6.91 22.84 7.77
C ALA A 74 7.51 23.56 9.00
N ILE A 75 7.60 22.87 10.13
CA ILE A 75 8.20 23.42 11.37
C ILE A 75 9.66 23.84 11.13
N THR A 76 10.42 23.07 10.33
CA THR A 76 11.81 23.43 10.04
C THR A 76 11.95 24.53 8.99
N THR A 77 11.03 24.60 8.02
CA THR A 77 11.17 25.48 6.84
C THR A 77 10.52 26.86 7.02
N ILE A 78 9.40 26.95 7.75
CA ILE A 78 8.69 28.23 7.96
C ILE A 78 9.59 29.29 8.62
N PRO A 79 10.36 29.00 9.69
CA PRO A 79 11.27 29.99 10.29
C PRO A 79 12.33 30.48 9.32
N MET A 80 12.85 29.59 8.45
CA MET A 80 13.86 29.95 7.46
C MET A 80 13.32 30.92 6.39
N ILE A 81 12.04 30.79 6.04
CA ILE A 81 11.36 31.72 5.12
C ILE A 81 11.08 33.06 5.79
N ARG A 82 10.72 33.06 7.08
CA ARG A 82 10.34 34.28 7.81
C ARG A 82 11.52 35.11 8.31
N GLU A 83 12.63 34.46 8.66
CA GLU A 83 13.83 35.09 9.22
C GLU A 83 15.08 34.71 8.39
N PRO A 84 15.14 35.05 7.08
CA PRO A 84 16.23 34.60 6.21
C PRO A 84 17.61 35.09 6.68
N GLU A 85 17.67 36.26 7.33
CA GLU A 85 18.91 36.81 7.89
C GLU A 85 19.53 35.92 8.98
N ARG A 86 18.71 35.18 9.72
CA ARG A 86 19.17 34.27 10.78
C ARG A 86 19.83 33.00 10.24
N TYR A 87 19.60 32.67 8.97
CA TYR A 87 20.05 31.43 8.34
C TYR A 87 20.96 31.68 7.13
N GLN A 88 21.66 32.83 7.10
CA GLN A 88 22.57 33.19 6.00
C GLN A 88 23.72 32.20 5.81
N ASP A 89 24.21 31.60 6.90
CA ASP A 89 25.28 30.61 6.88
C ASP A 89 24.79 29.20 6.49
N GLY A 90 23.48 29.01 6.36
CA GLY A 90 22.84 27.78 5.87
C GLY A 90 21.73 27.23 6.76
N PRO A 91 21.03 26.18 6.29
CA PRO A 91 19.95 25.53 7.03
C PRO A 91 20.45 24.85 8.32
N PRO A 92 19.62 24.85 9.39
CA PRO A 92 19.98 24.15 10.62
C PRO A 92 20.05 22.62 10.40
N PRO A 93 20.85 21.87 11.18
CA PRO A 93 20.96 20.40 11.04
C PRO A 93 19.63 19.65 11.03
N ILE A 94 18.63 20.14 11.78
CA ILE A 94 17.29 19.53 11.84
C ILE A 94 16.54 19.59 10.50
N PHE A 95 16.81 20.58 9.64
CA PHE A 95 16.24 20.64 8.29
C PHE A 95 16.69 19.44 7.46
N TRP A 96 17.98 19.11 7.51
CA TRP A 96 18.53 17.95 6.80
C TRP A 96 17.98 16.64 7.33
N ALA A 97 17.81 16.53 8.66
CA ALA A 97 17.10 15.39 9.25
C ALA A 97 15.66 15.27 8.72
N GLY A 98 14.96 16.39 8.53
CA GLY A 98 13.66 16.46 7.87
C GLY A 98 13.69 15.88 6.46
N ILE A 99 14.62 16.34 5.63
CA ILE A 99 14.78 15.82 4.26
C ILE A 99 15.10 14.33 4.24
N ILE A 100 16.08 13.89 5.05
CA ILE A 100 16.49 12.48 5.11
C ILE A 100 15.34 11.60 5.60
N SER A 101 14.53 12.08 6.55
CA SER A 101 13.39 11.32 7.06
C SER A 101 12.30 11.04 6.02
N MET A 102 12.29 11.77 4.88
CA MET A 102 11.43 11.48 3.72
C MET A 102 11.68 10.09 3.13
N ALA A 103 12.89 9.54 3.31
CA ALA A 103 13.20 8.19 2.86
C ALA A 103 12.29 7.15 3.55
N LEU A 104 11.84 7.39 4.78
CA LEU A 104 11.03 6.43 5.53
C LEU A 104 9.69 6.10 4.86
N PRO A 105 8.79 7.08 4.55
CA PRO A 105 7.55 6.79 3.84
C PRO A 105 7.81 6.17 2.47
N LEU A 106 8.84 6.63 1.74
CA LEU A 106 9.17 6.10 0.41
C LEU A 106 9.61 4.62 0.46
N LEU A 107 10.52 4.27 1.37
CA LEU A 107 10.98 2.90 1.54
C LEU A 107 9.82 1.99 1.97
N LEU A 108 8.93 2.48 2.85
CA LEU A 108 7.76 1.72 3.25
C LEU A 108 6.79 1.51 2.09
N MET A 109 6.57 2.52 1.24
CA MET A 109 5.74 2.39 0.02
C MET A 109 6.30 1.33 -0.93
N VAL A 110 7.63 1.32 -1.15
CA VAL A 110 8.29 0.29 -1.97
C VAL A 110 8.10 -1.09 -1.35
N ALA A 111 8.41 -1.25 -0.06
CA ALA A 111 8.25 -2.54 0.63
C ALA A 111 6.80 -3.05 0.60
N TRP A 112 5.83 -2.16 0.81
CA TRP A 112 4.41 -2.48 0.75
C TRP A 112 3.94 -2.88 -0.65
N GLY A 113 4.40 -2.16 -1.68
CA GLY A 113 4.14 -2.48 -3.08
C GLY A 113 4.72 -3.84 -3.47
N LEU A 114 5.99 -4.10 -3.10
CA LEU A 114 6.64 -5.39 -3.31
C LEU A 114 5.89 -6.53 -2.62
N TYR A 115 5.39 -6.32 -1.41
CA TYR A 115 4.62 -7.35 -0.72
C TYR A 115 3.24 -7.59 -1.36
N GLY A 116 2.62 -6.55 -1.93
CA GLY A 116 1.43 -6.71 -2.76
C GLY A 116 1.70 -7.50 -4.05
N LEU A 117 2.79 -7.18 -4.76
CA LEU A 117 3.23 -7.92 -5.95
C LEU A 117 3.58 -9.37 -5.65
N TRP A 118 4.17 -9.64 -4.49
CA TRP A 118 4.39 -11.01 -4.01
C TRP A 118 3.07 -11.78 -3.87
N GLY A 119 2.03 -11.14 -3.33
CA GLY A 119 0.68 -11.70 -3.30
C GLY A 119 0.16 -12.03 -4.70
N ALA A 120 0.40 -11.15 -5.68
CA ALA A 120 0.02 -11.39 -7.07
C ALA A 120 0.70 -12.64 -7.65
N LEU A 121 2.01 -12.80 -7.45
CA LEU A 121 2.77 -13.97 -7.93
C LEU A 121 2.29 -15.29 -7.30
N LYS A 122 1.99 -15.26 -6.00
CA LYS A 122 1.45 -16.42 -5.27
C LYS A 122 0.08 -16.82 -5.79
N CYS A 123 -0.80 -15.85 -5.99
CA CYS A 123 -2.14 -16.08 -6.52
C CYS A 123 -2.11 -16.57 -7.98
N TYR A 124 -1.21 -16.02 -8.81
CA TYR A 124 -1.02 -16.47 -10.19
C TYR A 124 -0.57 -17.94 -10.27
N SER A 125 0.27 -18.36 -9.33
CA SER A 125 0.72 -19.75 -9.18
C SER A 125 -0.36 -20.69 -8.60
N GLY A 126 -1.55 -20.17 -8.26
CA GLY A 126 -2.64 -20.93 -7.64
C GLY A 126 -2.45 -21.28 -6.17
N GLN A 127 -1.48 -20.66 -5.49
CA GLN A 127 -1.27 -20.83 -4.06
C GLN A 127 -2.24 -19.93 -3.28
N GLU A 128 -2.75 -20.41 -2.15
CA GLU A 128 -3.45 -19.52 -1.22
C GLU A 128 -2.49 -18.47 -0.68
N PHE A 129 -2.81 -17.20 -0.90
CA PHE A 129 -2.08 -16.08 -0.35
C PHE A 129 -2.85 -15.42 0.80
N ARG A 130 -2.10 -15.03 1.84
CA ARG A 130 -2.60 -14.33 3.03
C ARG A 130 -1.58 -13.29 3.45
N TYR A 131 -1.98 -12.02 3.51
CA TYR A 131 -1.15 -10.99 4.12
C TYR A 131 -1.00 -11.25 5.63
N ALA A 132 0.25 -11.27 6.11
CA ALA A 132 0.58 -11.51 7.51
C ALA A 132 -0.08 -10.47 8.43
N ILE A 133 -0.18 -9.22 7.97
CA ILE A 133 -0.77 -8.10 8.72
C ILE A 133 -2.30 -8.17 8.86
N LEU A 134 -2.99 -8.92 8.00
CA LEU A 134 -4.45 -8.99 8.00
C LEU A 134 -5.02 -10.08 8.92
N GLY A 135 -4.14 -10.91 9.50
CA GLY A 135 -4.52 -11.99 10.41
C GLY A 135 -5.43 -13.05 9.76
N LYS A 136 -5.95 -13.96 10.60
CA LYS A 136 -6.77 -15.11 10.13
C LYS A 136 -8.24 -14.77 9.86
N ARG A 137 -8.72 -13.57 10.19
CA ARG A 137 -10.16 -13.26 10.29
C ARG A 137 -10.83 -12.77 8.99
N LEU A 138 -10.07 -12.39 7.97
CA LEU A 138 -10.62 -11.93 6.68
C LEU A 138 -10.92 -13.05 5.68
N LEU A 139 -10.67 -14.31 6.04
CA LEU A 139 -10.76 -15.47 5.16
C LEU A 139 -11.63 -16.61 5.72
N GLY A 140 -12.27 -16.39 6.87
CA GLY A 140 -13.17 -17.33 7.53
C GLY A 140 -14.58 -17.27 6.97
#